data_AF-A0A3M1RMK6-F1
#
_entry.id   AF-A0A3M1RMK6-F1
#
_cell.length_a   1.000
_cell.length_b   1.000
_cell.length_c   1.000
_cell.angle_alpha   90.00
_cell.angle_beta   90.00
_cell.angle_gamma   90.00
#
_symmetry.space_group_name_H-M   'P 1'
#
loop_
_entity.id
_entity.type
_entity.pdbx_description
1 polymer ?
#
loop_
_entity_poly.entity_id
_entity_poly.type
_entity_poly.pdbx_seq_one_letter_code
_entity_poly.pdbx_strand_id
1 'polypeptide(L)'
;MYRLRKQRTIARSTVVSGFGYWSGRDVDVEFRPAEVNTGVVFVRGDLPHRPHIPAHVDYRVEIPRRTCLECDGARVEMVEHIMAALAGLHIDNCEIHVNAPEMPGCDGSCL
;
A
#
# COMPACT_ATOMS: atom_id res chain seq x y z
N MET A 1 10.74 30.70 11.71
CA MET A 1 11.19 29.42 12.30
C MET A 1 10.36 28.30 11.67
N TYR A 2 10.92 27.55 10.72
CA TYR A 2 10.22 26.42 10.13
C TYR A 2 10.05 25.34 11.19
N ARG A 3 8.80 25.01 11.52
CA ARG A 3 8.49 23.98 12.50
C ARG A 3 8.54 22.63 11.79
N LEU A 4 9.52 21.80 12.15
CA LEU A 4 9.63 20.44 11.62
C LEU A 4 8.37 19.64 11.98
N ARG A 5 7.73 19.06 10.97
CA ARG A 5 6.60 18.16 11.15
C ARG A 5 7.11 16.83 11.71
N LYS A 6 6.42 16.29 12.71
CA LYS A 6 6.66 14.92 13.19
C LYS A 6 6.07 13.92 12.19
N GLN A 7 6.78 12.81 11.97
CA GLN A 7 6.23 11.68 11.23
C GLN A 7 4.96 11.15 11.90
N ARG A 8 4.06 10.58 11.10
CA ARG A 8 2.79 10.02 11.52
C ARG A 8 2.66 8.59 11.05
N THR A 9 2.01 7.79 11.88
CA THR A 9 1.58 6.42 11.63
C THR A 9 0.13 6.31 12.08
N ILE A 10 -0.57 5.25 11.69
CA ILE A 10 -1.96 5.03 12.14
C ILE A 10 -1.99 4.60 13.61
N ALA A 11 -3.07 4.91 14.32
CA ALA A 11 -3.18 4.63 15.76
C ALA A 11 -3.44 3.15 16.10
N ARG A 12 -4.03 2.41 15.17
CA ARG A 12 -4.35 0.97 15.28
C ARG A 12 -4.50 0.37 13.89
N SER A 13 -4.38 -0.95 13.81
CA SER A 13 -4.62 -1.64 12.55
C SER A 13 -6.07 -1.55 12.09
N THR A 14 -6.29 -1.57 10.78
CA THR A 14 -7.62 -1.59 10.16
C THR A 14 -7.59 -2.39 8.85
N VAL A 15 -8.72 -2.96 8.46
CA VAL A 15 -8.84 -3.82 7.28
C VAL A 15 -9.87 -3.23 6.34
N VAL A 16 -9.55 -3.24 5.05
CA VAL A 16 -10.46 -2.96 3.94
C VAL A 16 -10.55 -4.20 3.06
N SER A 17 -11.76 -4.67 2.83
CA SER A 17 -12.06 -5.82 1.98
C SER A 17 -12.78 -5.36 0.71
N GLY A 18 -12.47 -6.00 -0.42
CA GLY A 18 -13.11 -5.73 -1.69
C GLY A 18 -12.65 -6.72 -2.75
N PHE A 19 -12.68 -6.32 -4.02
CA PHE A 19 -12.19 -7.13 -5.13
C PHE A 19 -11.36 -6.28 -6.11
N GLY A 20 -10.40 -6.92 -6.78
CA GLY A 20 -9.59 -6.27 -7.81
C GLY A 20 -10.41 -5.92 -9.06
N TYR A 21 -10.22 -4.71 -9.58
CA TYR A 21 -10.93 -4.22 -10.77
C TYR A 21 -10.62 -5.05 -12.04
N TRP A 22 -9.36 -5.44 -12.22
CA TRP A 22 -8.87 -6.20 -13.37
C TRP A 22 -8.97 -7.71 -13.17
N SER A 23 -8.63 -8.21 -11.98
CA SER A 23 -8.62 -9.66 -11.73
C SER A 23 -9.94 -10.23 -11.22
N GLY A 24 -10.84 -9.41 -10.67
CA GLY A 24 -12.09 -9.85 -10.06
C GLY A 24 -11.91 -10.74 -8.83
N ARG A 25 -10.71 -10.81 -8.26
CA ARG A 25 -10.42 -11.60 -7.06
C ARG A 25 -10.70 -10.82 -5.80
N ASP A 26 -11.25 -11.49 -4.80
CA ASP A 26 -11.39 -10.95 -3.45
C ASP A 26 -10.01 -10.62 -2.88
N VAL A 27 -9.91 -9.47 -2.22
CA VAL A 27 -8.69 -8.96 -1.62
C VAL A 27 -9.00 -8.30 -0.28
N ASP A 28 -8.16 -8.61 0.71
CA ASP A 28 -8.10 -7.92 1.99
C ASP A 28 -6.79 -7.13 2.06
N VAL A 29 -6.92 -5.87 2.45
CA VAL A 29 -5.82 -4.95 2.72
C VAL A 29 -5.87 -4.55 4.19
N GLU A 30 -4.86 -4.98 4.95
CA GLU A 30 -4.69 -4.59 6.34
C GLU A 30 -3.61 -3.51 6.46
N PHE A 31 -4.01 -2.35 6.98
CA PHE A 31 -3.09 -1.27 7.32
C PHE A 31 -2.64 -1.46 8.77
N ARG A 32 -1.33 -1.40 9.02
CA ARG A 32 -0.74 -1.55 10.35
C ARG A 32 0.16 -0.36 10.71
N PRO A 33 0.20 0.05 12.00
CA PRO A 33 1.16 1.03 12.45
C PRO A 33 2.59 0.54 12.17
N ALA A 34 3.43 1.42 11.64
CA ALA A 34 4.86 1.17 11.47
C ALA A 34 5.73 2.15 12.29
N GLU A 35 6.95 1.71 12.56
CA GLU A 35 7.98 2.47 13.27
C GLU A 35 8.44 3.72 12.51
N VAL A 36 9.16 4.59 13.21
CA VAL A 36 9.73 5.81 12.60
C VAL A 36 10.71 5.44 11.47
N ASN A 37 10.64 6.19 10.37
CA ASN A 37 11.45 6.00 9.16
C ASN A 37 11.19 4.70 8.37
N THR A 38 10.14 3.94 8.69
CA THR A 38 9.75 2.78 7.86
C THR A 38 9.28 3.22 6.48
N GLY A 39 8.61 4.37 6.38
CA GLY A 39 7.89 4.74 5.16
C GLY A 39 6.62 3.92 4.96
N VAL A 40 6.07 3.98 3.75
CA VAL A 40 4.94 3.12 3.33
C VAL A 40 5.50 1.87 2.66
N VAL A 41 5.15 0.70 3.18
CA VAL A 41 5.65 -0.60 2.70
C VAL A 41 4.50 -1.56 2.51
N PHE A 42 4.36 -2.11 1.30
CA PHE A 42 3.42 -3.18 1.03
C PHE A 42 4.03 -4.52 1.42
N VAL A 43 3.22 -5.43 1.97
CA VAL A 43 3.66 -6.76 2.39
C VAL A 43 2.74 -7.80 1.78
N ARG A 44 3.28 -8.66 0.91
CA ARG A 44 2.53 -9.78 0.30
C ARG A 44 2.36 -10.92 1.31
N GLY A 45 1.37 -10.80 2.19
CA GLY A 45 1.12 -11.72 3.28
C GLY A 45 0.70 -13.14 2.82
N ASP A 46 0.21 -13.25 1.59
CA ASP A 46 -0.16 -14.51 0.93
C ASP A 46 1.04 -15.32 0.41
N LEU A 47 2.21 -14.69 0.28
CA LEU A 47 3.40 -15.36 -0.25
C LEU A 47 4.32 -15.89 0.87
N PRO A 48 5.10 -16.96 0.59
CA PRO A 48 6.18 -17.39 1.49
C PRO A 48 7.13 -16.22 1.79
N HIS A 49 7.64 -16.18 3.03
CA HIS A 49 8.54 -15.13 3.53
C HIS A 49 7.96 -13.71 3.59
N ARG A 50 6.72 -13.49 3.13
CA ARG A 50 5.99 -12.21 3.22
C ARG A 50 6.86 -11.04 2.73
N PRO A 51 7.24 -11.03 1.43
CA PRO A 51 8.16 -10.05 0.90
C PRO A 51 7.60 -8.63 1.06
N HIS A 52 8.51 -7.71 1.37
CA HIS A 52 8.23 -6.30 1.61
C HIS A 52 8.56 -5.51 0.34
N ILE A 53 7.64 -4.68 -0.11
CA ILE A 53 7.77 -3.87 -1.31
C ILE A 53 7.62 -2.41 -0.89
N PRO A 54 8.74 -1.68 -0.71
CA PRO A 54 8.68 -0.27 -0.35
C PRO A 54 7.94 0.54 -1.42
N ALA A 55 7.09 1.48 -1.00
CA ALA A 55 6.41 2.40 -1.91
C ALA A 55 7.38 3.49 -2.41
N HIS A 56 8.36 3.07 -3.20
CA HIS A 56 9.42 3.91 -3.75
C HIS A 56 9.46 3.81 -5.28
N VAL A 57 9.84 4.91 -5.93
CA VAL A 57 9.85 5.02 -7.40
C VAL A 57 10.81 4.04 -8.06
N ASP A 58 11.87 3.65 -7.36
CA ASP A 58 12.85 2.67 -7.86
C ASP A 58 12.25 1.28 -8.07
N TYR A 59 11.15 0.96 -7.38
CA TYR A 59 10.43 -0.31 -7.52
C TYR A 59 9.26 -0.23 -8.50
N ARG A 60 9.04 0.92 -9.14
CA ARG A 60 7.94 1.10 -10.11
C ARG A 60 8.19 0.28 -11.36
N VAL A 61 7.21 -0.53 -11.72
CA VAL A 61 7.16 -1.24 -13.00
C VAL A 61 6.07 -0.67 -13.88
N GLU A 62 6.31 -0.69 -15.19
CA GLU A 62 5.38 -0.12 -16.16
C GLU A 62 4.29 -1.11 -16.53
N ILE A 63 3.05 -0.77 -16.17
CA ILE A 63 1.85 -1.48 -16.58
C ILE A 63 0.82 -0.43 -17.03
N PRO A 64 0.17 -0.58 -18.20
CA PRO A 64 -0.78 0.41 -18.67
C PRO A 64 -1.94 0.62 -17.69
N ARG A 65 -2.31 1.89 -17.49
CA ARG A 65 -3.50 2.33 -16.72
C ARG A 65 -3.49 2.01 -15.22
N ARG A 66 -2.34 1.68 -14.63
CA ARG A 66 -2.20 1.52 -13.18
C ARG A 66 -0.76 1.73 -12.70
N THR A 67 -0.60 2.06 -11.42
CA THR A 67 0.73 2.09 -10.78
C THR A 67 1.00 0.74 -10.11
N CYS A 68 2.16 0.17 -10.43
CA CYS A 68 2.58 -1.13 -9.94
C CYS A 68 3.99 -1.05 -9.37
N LEU A 69 4.23 -1.81 -8.30
CA LEU A 69 5.53 -1.91 -7.66
C LEU A 69 5.97 -3.37 -7.65
N GLU A 70 7.25 -3.63 -7.89
CA GLU A 70 7.86 -4.95 -7.83
C GLU A 70 9.20 -4.90 -7.08
N CYS A 71 9.36 -5.78 -6.09
CA CYS A 71 10.60 -5.95 -5.32
C CYS A 71 10.76 -7.42 -4.95
N ASP A 72 11.98 -7.95 -5.05
CA ASP A 72 12.33 -9.33 -4.69
C ASP A 72 11.37 -10.40 -5.28
N GLY A 73 10.94 -10.20 -6.52
CA GLY A 73 10.05 -11.12 -7.24
C GLY A 73 8.58 -11.08 -6.80
N ALA A 74 8.21 -10.17 -5.88
CA ALA A 74 6.84 -9.93 -5.46
C ALA A 74 6.33 -8.59 -6.00
N ARG A 75 5.03 -8.54 -6.33
CA ARG A 75 4.40 -7.39 -6.97
C ARG A 75 3.09 -7.01 -6.31
N VAL A 76 2.84 -5.70 -6.28
CA VAL A 76 1.54 -5.10 -5.97
C VAL A 76 1.11 -4.15 -7.10
N GLU A 77 -0.19 -4.08 -7.33
CA GLU A 77 -0.81 -3.37 -8.45
C GLU A 77 -1.97 -2.49 -7.99
N MET A 78 -2.21 -1.39 -8.71
CA MET A 78 -3.21 -0.37 -8.36
C MET A 78 -2.97 0.26 -6.98
N VAL A 79 -1.71 0.61 -6.68
CA VAL A 79 -1.35 1.20 -5.39
C VAL A 79 -1.76 2.67 -5.26
N GLU A 80 -2.06 3.34 -6.38
CA GLU A 80 -2.23 4.80 -6.49
C GLU A 80 -3.31 5.38 -5.56
N HIS A 81 -4.48 4.74 -5.41
CA HIS A 81 -5.55 5.28 -4.58
C HIS A 81 -5.22 5.16 -3.08
N ILE A 82 -4.61 4.04 -2.67
CA ILE A 82 -4.11 3.87 -1.32
C ILE A 82 -3.04 4.91 -1.02
N MET A 83 -2.08 5.10 -1.93
CA MET A 83 -1.04 6.11 -1.79
C MET A 83 -1.62 7.53 -1.72
N ALA A 84 -2.66 7.84 -2.50
CA ALA A 84 -3.35 9.12 -2.45
C ALA A 84 -4.04 9.36 -1.09
N ALA A 85 -4.74 8.35 -0.55
CA ALA A 85 -5.37 8.44 0.77
C ALA A 85 -4.35 8.69 1.88
N LEU A 86 -3.26 7.89 1.91
CA LEU A 86 -2.20 8.03 2.92
C LEU A 86 -1.49 9.39 2.81
N ALA A 87 -1.21 9.85 1.59
CA ALA A 87 -0.63 11.17 1.36
C ALA A 87 -1.56 12.30 1.85
N GLY A 88 -2.85 12.24 1.50
CA GLY A 88 -3.85 13.23 1.92
C GLY A 88 -4.07 13.28 3.44
N LEU A 89 -3.96 12.13 4.11
CA LEU A 89 -4.02 12.02 5.57
C LEU A 89 -2.68 12.28 6.27
N HIS A 90 -1.63 12.54 5.50
CA HIS A 90 -0.29 12.78 6.01
C HIS A 90 0.24 11.61 6.84
N ILE A 91 0.04 10.37 6.38
CA ILE A 91 0.66 9.17 6.98
C ILE A 91 2.04 8.97 6.35
N ASP A 92 3.07 8.94 7.20
CA ASP A 92 4.46 8.79 6.78
C ASP A 92 4.92 7.34 6.87
N ASN A 93 4.48 6.61 7.90
CA ASN A 93 4.86 5.22 8.16
C ASN A 93 3.63 4.33 8.23
N CYS A 94 3.58 3.27 7.42
CA CYS A 94 2.50 2.29 7.42
C CYS A 94 2.95 0.99 6.75
N GLU A 95 2.68 -0.14 7.37
CA GLU A 95 2.77 -1.44 6.70
C GLU A 95 1.41 -1.83 6.15
N ILE A 96 1.35 -2.17 4.86
CA ILE A 96 0.12 -2.51 4.15
C ILE A 96 0.18 -3.99 3.77
N HIS A 97 -0.40 -4.84 4.61
CA HIS A 97 -0.43 -6.29 4.41
C HIS A 97 -1.58 -6.65 3.47
N VAL A 98 -1.28 -7.39 2.41
CA VAL A 98 -2.26 -7.73 1.36
C VAL A 98 -2.21 -9.23 1.06
N ASN A 99 -3.37 -9.81 0.75
CA ASN A 99 -3.49 -11.23 0.42
C ASN A 99 -3.59 -11.51 -1.10
N ALA A 100 -3.52 -10.47 -1.93
CA ALA A 100 -3.54 -10.55 -3.38
C ALA A 100 -2.64 -9.46 -3.98
N PRO A 101 -2.14 -9.64 -5.22
CA PRO A 101 -1.29 -8.65 -5.88
C PRO A 101 -2.04 -7.35 -6.20
N GLU A 102 -3.34 -7.40 -6.47
CA GLU A 102 -4.11 -6.25 -6.94
C GLU A 102 -4.93 -5.65 -5.79
N MET A 103 -4.80 -4.33 -5.56
CA MET A 103 -5.57 -3.63 -4.53
C MET A 103 -7.07 -3.56 -4.89
N PRO A 104 -7.99 -3.50 -3.90
CA PRO A 104 -9.42 -3.46 -4.17
C PRO A 104 -9.78 -2.18 -4.92
N GLY A 105 -10.65 -2.30 -5.93
CA GLY A 105 -11.14 -1.14 -6.68
C GLY A 105 -12.10 -0.26 -5.87
N CYS A 106 -12.80 -0.83 -4.88
CA CYS A 106 -13.84 -0.17 -4.08
C CYS A 106 -14.80 0.64 -4.98
N ASP A 107 -14.98 1.94 -4.72
CA ASP A 107 -15.80 2.86 -5.52
C ASP A 107 -15.01 3.56 -6.65
N GLY A 108 -13.75 3.18 -6.85
CA GLY A 108 -12.84 3.81 -7.82
C GLY A 108 -12.20 5.11 -7.32
N SER A 109 -12.35 5.46 -6.05
CA SER A 109 -11.76 6.65 -5.42
C SER A 109 -10.78 6.28 -4.29
N CYS A 110 -10.44 7.26 -3.45
CA CYS A 110 -9.58 7.11 -2.28
C CYS A 110 -10.28 7.47 -0.95
N LEU A 111 -11.62 7.55 -0.96
CA LEU A 111 -12.46 7.96 0.17
C LEU A 111 -12.85 6.80 1.11
#